data_AF-A0A0H1BQE7-F1
#
_entry.id   AF-A0A0H1BQE7-F1
#
_cell.length_a   1.000
_cell.length_b   1.000
_cell.length_c   1.000
_cell.angle_alpha   90.00
_cell.angle_beta   90.00
_cell.angle_gamma   90.00
#
_symmetry.space_group_name_H-M   'P 1'
#
loop_
_entity.id
_entity.type
_entity.pdbx_description
1 polymer ?
#
loop_
_entity_poly.entity_id
_entity_poly.type
_entity_poly.pdbx_seq_one_letter_code
_entity_poly.pdbx_strand_id
1 'polypeptide(L)'
;MAIKCIQHMETFFGLEKEKIAADPMSSVVIGIKGSEVVFGPMGPDVDRRGGLEETDTDWVHRRPKNDFWMGLKELVDTLSGRPGEDHDGVLRIAEEEGWGAYAPMDPCHFTE
;
A
#
# COMPACT_ATOMS: atom_id res chain seq x y z
N MET A 1 -14.12 0.02 13.48
CA MET A 1 -13.37 1.29 13.50
C MET A 1 -14.00 2.34 14.40
N ALA A 2 -15.26 2.75 14.19
CA ALA A 2 -15.91 3.80 14.99
C ALA A 2 -15.81 3.59 16.52
N ILE A 3 -16.11 2.39 17.02
CA ILE A 3 -16.02 2.07 18.46
C ILE A 3 -14.59 2.28 18.99
N LYS A 4 -13.57 1.88 18.22
CA LYS A 4 -12.16 2.08 18.60
C LYS A 4 -11.78 3.55 18.63
N CYS A 5 -12.34 4.38 17.75
CA CYS A 5 -12.16 5.83 17.80
C CYS A 5 -12.78 6.44 19.06
N ILE A 6 -14.00 6.03 19.43
CA ILE A 6 -14.64 6.50 20.66
C ILE A 6 -13.82 6.06 21.87
N GLN A 7 -13.40 4.80 21.93
CA GLN A 7 -12.53 4.30 23.01
C GLN A 7 -11.22 5.08 23.13
N HIS A 8 -10.60 5.46 22.00
CA HIS A 8 -9.41 6.31 21.99
C HIS A 8 -9.72 7.73 22.46
N MET A 9 -10.86 8.31 22.10
CA MET A 9 -11.25 9.63 22.62
C MET A 9 -11.55 9.59 24.12
N GLU A 10 -12.12 8.49 24.62
CA GLU A 10 -12.42 8.29 26.04
C GLU A 10 -11.14 8.26 26.90
N THR A 11 -9.97 7.87 26.36
CA THR A 11 -8.72 7.91 27.14
C THR A 11 -8.29 9.33 27.50
N PHE A 12 -8.77 10.34 26.79
CA PHE A 12 -8.51 11.75 27.09
C PHE A 12 -9.52 12.36 28.07
N PHE A 13 -10.52 11.60 28.51
CA PHE A 13 -11.54 12.10 29.42
C PHE A 13 -10.93 12.46 30.79
N GLY A 14 -11.23 13.67 31.27
CA GLY A 14 -10.74 14.16 32.56
C GLY A 14 -9.32 14.74 32.55
N LEU A 15 -8.65 14.78 31.40
CA LEU A 15 -7.35 15.46 31.25
C LEU A 15 -7.51 16.96 31.01
N GLU A 16 -6.51 17.73 31.41
CA GLU A 16 -6.44 19.16 31.14
C GLU A 16 -6.12 19.42 29.66
N LYS A 17 -6.69 20.50 29.10
CA LYS A 17 -6.58 20.84 27.68
C LYS A 17 -5.14 20.93 27.18
N GLU A 18 -4.25 21.49 27.99
CA GLU A 18 -2.83 21.64 27.66
C GLU A 18 -2.12 20.29 27.58
N LYS A 19 -2.48 19.34 28.45
CA LYS A 19 -1.92 17.98 28.43
C LYS A 19 -2.38 17.22 27.19
N ILE A 20 -3.65 17.38 26.79
CA ILE A 20 -4.17 16.78 25.55
C ILE A 20 -3.44 17.37 24.34
N ALA A 21 -3.28 18.69 24.29
CA ALA A 21 -2.60 19.35 23.17
C ALA A 21 -1.10 18.98 23.07
N ALA A 22 -0.45 18.69 24.19
CA ALA A 22 0.95 18.27 24.23
C ALA A 22 1.14 16.77 23.92
N ASP A 23 0.09 15.94 24.03
CA ASP A 23 0.16 14.52 23.74
C ASP A 23 0.15 14.28 22.21
N PRO A 24 1.19 13.67 21.62
CA PRO A 24 1.21 13.36 20.20
C PRO A 24 0.12 12.37 19.76
N MET A 25 -0.42 11.57 20.68
CA MET A 25 -1.53 10.64 20.41
C MET A 25 -2.90 11.31 20.39
N SER A 26 -2.97 12.61 20.67
CA SER A 26 -4.21 13.39 20.55
C SER A 26 -4.67 13.55 19.10
N SER A 27 -3.73 13.54 18.14
CA SER A 27 -4.00 13.61 16.71
C SER A 27 -3.42 12.37 16.01
N VAL A 28 -4.29 11.40 15.74
CA VAL A 28 -3.92 10.10 15.18
C VAL A 28 -4.83 9.72 14.03
N VAL A 29 -4.29 8.94 13.10
CA VAL A 29 -5.04 8.22 12.08
C VAL A 29 -5.17 6.78 12.52
N ILE A 30 -6.41 6.30 12.54
CA ILE A 30 -6.70 4.89 12.80
C ILE A 30 -6.61 4.12 11.48
N GLY A 31 -5.72 3.14 11.43
CA GLY A 31 -5.46 2.32 10.26
C GLY A 31 -5.60 0.83 10.57
N ILE A 32 -5.60 0.03 9.52
CA ILE A 32 -5.49 -1.43 9.63
C ILE A 32 -4.18 -1.82 8.94
N LYS A 33 -3.27 -2.45 9.67
CA LYS A 33 -2.06 -3.07 9.11
C LYS A 33 -2.19 -4.58 9.28
N GLY A 34 -2.37 -5.29 8.17
CA GLY A 34 -2.70 -6.72 8.19
C GLY A 34 -4.07 -6.98 8.81
N SER A 35 -4.12 -7.67 9.95
CA SER A 35 -5.34 -7.95 10.71
C SER A 35 -5.49 -7.12 11.99
N GLU A 36 -4.57 -6.19 12.25
CA GLU A 36 -4.53 -5.41 13.49
C GLU A 36 -4.94 -3.95 13.27
N VAL A 37 -5.65 -3.40 14.26
CA VAL A 37 -6.01 -1.98 14.32
C VAL A 37 -4.87 -1.20 14.95
N VAL A 38 -4.29 -0.27 14.19
CA VAL A 38 -3.14 0.54 14.62
C VAL A 38 -3.53 2.02 14.69
N PHE A 39 -2.97 2.73 15.67
CA PHE A 39 -3.07 4.18 15.78
C PHE A 39 -1.74 4.80 15.36
N GLY A 40 -1.74 5.54 14.26
CA GLY A 40 -0.56 6.25 13.76
C GLY A 40 -0.65 7.73 14.12
N PRO A 41 0.27 8.28 14.92
CA PRO A 41 0.30 9.72 15.20
C PRO A 41 0.64 10.52 13.94
N MET A 42 0.01 11.68 13.79
CA MET A 42 0.26 12.56 12.65
C MET A 42 1.52 13.42 12.83
N GLY A 43 1.76 13.92 14.05
CA GLY A 43 2.82 14.88 14.31
C GLY A 43 4.23 14.35 14.04
N PRO A 44 5.19 15.23 13.72
CA PRO A 44 6.60 14.86 13.60
C PRO A 44 7.16 14.37 14.94
N ASP A 45 8.20 13.53 14.89
CA ASP A 45 9.01 13.11 16.05
C ASP A 45 8.32 12.31 17.17
N VAL A 46 7.21 11.63 16.91
CA VAL A 46 6.64 10.69 17.89
C VAL A 46 7.50 9.42 17.96
N ASP A 47 7.98 9.09 19.17
CA ASP A 47 8.79 7.89 19.47
C ASP A 47 10.08 7.71 18.64
N ARG A 48 10.74 8.82 18.24
CA ARG A 48 12.02 8.84 17.49
C ARG A 48 11.96 8.16 16.11
N ARG A 49 10.77 7.78 15.63
CA ARG A 49 10.57 7.09 14.34
C ARG A 49 9.86 7.97 13.31
N GLY A 50 9.44 9.19 13.68
CA GLY A 50 8.70 10.11 12.80
C GLY A 50 7.21 9.76 12.72
N GLY A 51 6.37 10.76 12.50
CA GLY A 51 4.91 10.60 12.35
C GLY A 51 4.52 9.93 11.04
N LEU A 52 3.23 9.59 10.90
CA LEU A 52 2.66 8.97 9.69
C LEU A 52 2.87 9.83 8.43
N GLU A 53 2.89 11.15 8.61
CA GLU A 53 3.09 12.12 7.53
C GLU A 53 4.47 12.01 6.88
N GLU A 54 5.50 11.73 7.67
CA GLU A 54 6.89 11.65 7.21
C GLU A 54 7.25 10.25 6.73
N THR A 55 6.79 9.24 7.48
CA THR A 55 7.21 7.85 7.29
C THR A 55 6.47 7.19 6.13
N ASP A 56 5.14 7.17 6.17
CA ASP A 56 4.31 6.31 5.32
C ASP A 56 3.57 7.07 4.20
N THR A 57 3.55 8.40 4.21
CA THR A 57 2.76 9.22 3.26
C THR A 57 3.61 9.84 2.15
N ASP A 58 3.25 9.59 0.88
CA ASP A 58 3.75 10.34 -0.28
C ASP A 58 2.78 11.48 -0.58
N TRP A 59 3.16 12.69 -0.15
CA TRP A 59 2.35 13.89 -0.30
C TRP A 59 2.17 14.36 -1.75
N VAL A 60 3.17 14.15 -2.59
CA VAL A 60 3.15 14.61 -3.99
C VAL A 60 2.07 13.86 -4.76
N HIS A 61 2.03 12.53 -4.56
CA HIS A 61 1.07 11.66 -5.25
C HIS A 61 -0.17 11.33 -4.39
N ARG A 62 -0.27 11.89 -3.18
CA ARG A 62 -1.38 11.72 -2.23
C ARG A 62 -1.72 10.25 -1.95
N ARG A 63 -0.69 9.43 -1.80
CA ARG A 63 -0.83 7.97 -1.60
C ARG A 63 0.13 7.46 -0.53
N PRO A 64 -0.10 6.26 0.01
CA PRO A 64 0.90 5.58 0.82
C PRO A 64 2.18 5.33 0.01
N LYS A 65 3.35 5.37 0.65
CA LYS A 65 4.62 5.01 0.01
C LYS A 65 4.71 3.50 -0.29
N ASN A 66 4.11 2.69 0.58
CA ASN A 66 4.12 1.23 0.47
C ASN A 66 2.73 0.72 0.12
N ASP A 67 2.56 0.29 -1.14
CA ASP A 67 1.34 -0.31 -1.62
C ASP A 67 1.30 -1.82 -1.33
N PHE A 68 0.55 -2.22 -0.30
CA PHE A 68 0.48 -3.62 0.14
C PHE A 68 -0.01 -4.60 -0.94
N TRP A 69 -0.80 -4.12 -1.89
CA TRP A 69 -1.40 -4.92 -2.95
C TRP A 69 -0.48 -5.11 -4.16
N MET A 70 0.62 -4.37 -4.27
CA MET A 70 1.56 -4.51 -5.39
C MET A 70 2.20 -5.90 -5.44
N GLY A 71 2.38 -6.55 -4.29
CA GLY A 71 2.84 -7.95 -4.23
C GLY A 71 1.85 -8.96 -4.82
N LEU A 72 0.58 -8.59 -5.02
CA LEU A 72 -0.42 -9.45 -5.67
C LEU A 72 -0.38 -9.35 -7.19
N LYS A 73 0.33 -8.37 -7.76
CA LYS A 73 0.37 -8.12 -9.21
C LYS A 73 0.86 -9.36 -9.97
N GLU A 74 1.94 -9.98 -9.51
CA GLU A 74 2.52 -11.17 -10.14
C GLU A 74 1.53 -12.35 -10.17
N LEU A 75 0.83 -12.57 -9.06
CA LEU A 75 -0.20 -13.62 -8.97
C LEU A 75 -1.34 -13.34 -9.96
N VAL A 76 -1.78 -12.09 -10.06
CA VAL A 76 -2.84 -11.69 -11.00
C VAL A 76 -2.37 -11.83 -12.44
N ASP A 77 -1.14 -11.41 -12.75
CA ASP A 77 -0.58 -11.52 -14.10
C ASP A 77 -0.48 -12.99 -14.51
N THR A 78 -0.03 -13.88 -13.62
CA THR A 78 0.01 -15.33 -13.83
C THR A 78 -1.38 -15.91 -14.10
N LEU A 79 -2.37 -15.59 -13.25
CA LEU A 79 -3.72 -16.16 -13.36
C LEU A 79 -4.52 -15.60 -14.54
N SER A 80 -4.21 -14.38 -14.99
CA SER A 80 -4.84 -13.78 -16.16
C SER A 80 -4.20 -14.18 -17.48
N GLY A 81 -3.09 -14.94 -17.45
CA GLY A 81 -2.29 -15.24 -18.63
C GLY A 81 -1.63 -14.00 -19.21
N ARG A 82 -1.53 -12.91 -18.44
CA ARG A 82 -0.84 -11.71 -18.88
C ARG A 82 0.65 -12.01 -18.87
N PRO A 83 1.36 -11.79 -19.99
CA PRO A 83 2.81 -11.87 -20.00
C PRO A 83 3.36 -10.91 -18.93
N GLY A 84 4.00 -11.46 -17.90
CA GLY A 84 4.62 -10.67 -16.84
C GLY A 84 5.64 -9.73 -17.46
N GLU A 85 5.71 -8.49 -16.95
CA GLU A 85 6.81 -7.59 -17.27
C GLU A 85 8.06 -8.16 -16.59
N ASP A 86 8.75 -9.09 -17.26
CA ASP A 86 10.09 -9.49 -16.89
C ASP A 86 10.96 -8.22 -16.94
N HIS A 87 11.64 -7.90 -15.83
CA HIS A 87 12.55 -6.76 -15.71
C HIS A 87 13.70 -6.77 -16.75
N ASP A 88 13.82 -7.84 -17.55
CA ASP A 88 14.77 -8.02 -18.64
C ASP A 88 14.12 -8.11 -20.04
N GLY A 89 12.79 -7.93 -20.17
CA GLY A 89 12.08 -7.89 -21.44
C GLY A 89 12.02 -9.21 -22.21
N VAL A 90 12.36 -10.34 -21.58
CA VAL A 90 12.31 -11.67 -22.20
C VAL A 90 11.32 -12.55 -21.45
N LEU A 91 10.18 -12.80 -22.07
CA LEU A 91 9.13 -13.69 -21.59
C LEU A 91 9.63 -15.12 -21.45
N ARG A 92 10.01 -15.55 -20.25
CA ARG A 92 10.53 -16.91 -20.02
C ARG A 92 9.49 -18.00 -20.25
N ILE A 93 8.22 -17.74 -19.91
CA ILE A 93 7.11 -18.67 -20.15
C ILE A 93 6.86 -18.85 -21.64
N ALA A 94 7.02 -17.77 -22.40
CA ALA A 94 6.76 -17.79 -23.83
C ALA A 94 7.88 -18.54 -24.57
N GLU A 95 9.15 -18.46 -24.15
CA GLU A 95 10.23 -19.27 -24.73
C GLU A 95 10.11 -20.78 -24.42
N GLU A 96 9.76 -21.18 -23.19
CA GLU A 96 9.61 -22.61 -22.83
C GLU A 96 8.40 -23.28 -23.50
N GLU A 97 7.31 -22.54 -23.71
CA GLU A 97 6.11 -23.03 -24.40
C GLU A 97 6.17 -22.83 -25.94
N GLY A 98 7.30 -22.34 -26.48
CA GLY A 98 7.50 -22.14 -27.92
C GLY A 98 6.84 -20.90 -28.52
N TRP A 99 6.25 -20.05 -27.69
CA TRP A 99 5.77 -18.70 -28.00
C TRP A 99 6.90 -17.69 -27.88
N GLY A 100 7.94 -17.77 -28.70
CA GLY A 100 9.00 -16.75 -28.68
C GLY A 100 8.47 -15.31 -28.87
N ALA A 101 9.30 -14.29 -28.59
CA ALA A 101 8.98 -12.86 -28.78
C ALA A 101 8.55 -12.48 -30.22
N TYR A 102 8.67 -13.44 -31.15
CA TYR A 102 7.90 -13.48 -32.38
C TYR A 102 6.96 -14.69 -32.30
N ALA A 103 5.68 -14.44 -32.00
CA ALA A 103 4.66 -15.27 -32.62
C ALA A 103 4.97 -15.22 -34.13
N PRO A 104 5.18 -16.34 -34.84
CA PRO A 104 5.23 -16.28 -36.28
C PRO A 104 3.96 -15.56 -36.70
N MET A 105 4.09 -14.49 -37.49
CA MET A 105 2.97 -13.77 -38.08
C MET A 105 2.08 -14.81 -38.76
N ASP A 106 1.06 -15.26 -38.04
CA ASP A 106 0.19 -16.32 -38.49
C ASP A 106 -0.68 -15.68 -39.58
N PRO A 107 -0.63 -16.16 -40.83
CA PRO A 107 -1.42 -15.58 -41.92
C PRO A 107 -2.93 -15.65 -41.67
N CYS A 108 -3.38 -16.30 -40.58
CA CYS A 108 -4.76 -16.41 -40.16
C CYS A 108 -5.21 -15.43 -39.08
N HIS A 109 -4.31 -14.62 -38.47
CA HIS A 109 -4.72 -13.57 -37.53
C HIS A 109 -4.99 -12.25 -38.28
N PHE A 110 -6.26 -12.07 -38.63
CA PHE A 110 -6.79 -10.88 -39.31
C PHE A 110 -6.41 -9.59 -38.57
N THR A 111 -5.70 -8.71 -39.26
CA THR A 111 -5.74 -7.26 -39.01
C THR A 111 -7.06 -6.73 -39.54
N GLU A 112 -7.93 -6.23 -38.65
CA GLU A 112 -8.87 -5.14 -38.90
C GLU A 112 -8.75 -4.11 -37.77
#